data_AF-A0A964VJI7-F1
#
_entry.id   AF-A0A964VJI7-F1
#
_cell.length_a   1.000
_cell.length_b   1.000
_cell.length_c   1.000
_cell.angle_alpha   90.00
_cell.angle_beta   90.00
_cell.angle_gamma   90.00
#
_symmetry.space_group_name_H-M   'P 1'
#
loop_
_entity.id
_entity.type
_entity.pdbx_description
1 polymer ?
#
loop_
_entity_poly.entity_id
_entity_poly.type
_entity_poly.pdbx_seq_one_letter_code
_entity_poly.pdbx_strand_id
1 'polypeptide(L)'
;MTQLIDPEAFKERLERISELFAGMVVHADEQAKQRCPYKDRRDQCTAKFDCRNQRPGSQPGNLQLCAAQDDQLDYRSAWETLGPEKAAALRDKLRR
;
A
#
# COMPACT_ATOMS: atom_id res chain seq x y z
N MET A 1 42.35 -15.88 7.26
CA MET A 1 41.73 -17.19 7.53
C MET A 1 40.34 -17.18 6.92
N THR A 2 40.15 -17.79 5.76
CA THR A 2 38.83 -17.95 5.15
C THR A 2 38.15 -19.11 5.87
N GLN A 3 37.08 -18.87 6.60
CA GLN A 3 36.29 -19.96 7.19
C GLN A 3 35.71 -20.80 6.05
N LEU A 4 35.96 -22.11 6.08
CA LEU A 4 35.24 -23.08 5.26
C LEU A 4 33.80 -23.11 5.78
N ILE A 5 32.90 -22.48 5.02
CA ILE A 5 31.47 -22.53 5.29
C ILE A 5 30.96 -23.87 4.78
N ASP A 6 30.33 -24.66 5.65
CA ASP A 6 29.61 -25.86 5.26
C ASP A 6 28.47 -25.47 4.28
N PRO A 7 28.51 -25.94 3.02
CA PRO A 7 27.50 -25.60 2.02
C PRO A 7 26.08 -25.94 2.43
N GLU A 8 25.87 -27.05 3.14
CA GLU A 8 24.53 -27.48 3.55
C GLU A 8 24.00 -26.62 4.69
N ALA A 9 24.81 -26.35 5.72
CA ALA A 9 24.44 -25.43 6.79
C ALA A 9 24.20 -24.00 6.28
N PHE A 10 24.89 -23.59 5.20
CA PHE A 10 24.62 -22.30 4.55
C PHE A 10 23.29 -22.30 3.81
N LYS A 11 23.00 -23.37 3.05
CA LYS A 11 21.74 -23.54 2.35
C LYS A 11 20.56 -23.54 3.32
N GLU A 12 20.63 -24.27 4.43
CA GLU A 12 19.59 -24.30 5.45
C GLU A 12 19.30 -22.89 6.01
N ARG A 13 20.33 -22.09 6.26
CA ARG A 13 20.17 -20.69 6.71
C ARG A 13 19.49 -19.82 5.65
N LEU A 14 19.83 -20.00 4.37
CA LEU A 14 19.20 -19.28 3.27
C LEU A 14 17.73 -19.68 3.12
N GLU A 15 17.41 -20.96 3.22
CA GLU A 15 16.03 -21.47 3.16
C GLU A 15 15.20 -20.87 4.30
N ARG A 16 15.73 -20.88 5.53
CA ARG A 16 15.07 -20.27 6.68
C ARG A 16 14.84 -18.76 6.53
N ILE A 17 15.84 -18.03 6.04
CA ILE A 17 15.70 -16.59 5.77
C ILE A 17 14.66 -16.34 4.68
N SER A 18 14.67 -17.16 3.62
CA SER A 18 13.72 -17.06 2.52
C SER A 18 12.28 -17.31 2.98
N GLU A 19 12.07 -18.31 3.84
CA GLU A 19 10.76 -18.60 4.44
C GLU A 19 10.24 -17.43 5.26
N LEU A 20 11.09 -16.84 6.11
CA LEU A 20 10.73 -15.66 6.91
C LEU A 20 10.34 -14.47 6.01
N PHE A 21 11.14 -14.18 4.99
CA PHE A 21 10.84 -13.08 4.07
C PHE A 21 9.60 -13.35 3.22
N ALA A 22 9.36 -14.58 2.81
CA ALA A 22 8.14 -14.95 2.09
C ALA A 22 6.88 -14.60 2.90
N GLY A 23 6.87 -14.96 4.20
CA GLY A 23 5.77 -14.58 5.10
C GLY A 23 5.60 -13.07 5.23
N MET A 24 6.70 -12.32 5.36
CA MET A 24 6.66 -10.85 5.45
C MET A 24 6.08 -10.20 4.18
N VAL A 25 6.47 -10.69 3.00
CA VAL A 25 6.01 -10.14 1.71
C VAL A 25 4.51 -10.38 1.52
N VAL A 26 4.00 -11.58 1.85
CA VAL A 26 2.56 -11.87 1.79
C VAL A 26 1.77 -10.93 2.68
N HIS A 27 2.20 -10.73 3.92
CA HIS A 27 1.52 -9.82 4.85
C HIS A 27 1.56 -8.36 4.38
N ALA A 28 2.70 -7.91 3.84
CA ALA A 28 2.83 -6.57 3.27
C ALA A 28 1.90 -6.35 2.08
N ASP A 29 1.72 -7.35 1.20
CA ASP A 29 0.80 -7.30 0.06
C ASP A 29 -0.66 -7.20 0.52
N GLU A 30 -1.05 -7.94 1.55
CA GLU A 30 -2.38 -7.83 2.16
C GLU A 30 -2.64 -6.44 2.74
N GLN A 31 -1.69 -5.90 3.50
CA GLN A 31 -1.80 -4.55 4.08
C GLN A 31 -1.85 -3.46 3.01
N ALA A 32 -1.09 -3.61 1.92
CA ALA A 32 -1.08 -2.64 0.82
C ALA A 32 -2.43 -2.51 0.10
N LYS A 33 -3.32 -3.51 0.20
CA LYS A 33 -4.67 -3.46 -0.39
C LYS A 33 -5.60 -2.47 0.30
N GLN A 34 -5.36 -2.22 1.59
CA GLN A 34 -6.31 -1.51 2.43
C GLN A 34 -5.73 -0.29 3.17
N ARG A 35 -4.40 -0.16 3.19
CA ARG A 35 -3.71 0.99 3.76
C ARG A 35 -3.62 2.13 2.76
N CYS A 36 -3.82 3.36 3.22
CA CYS A 36 -3.58 4.55 2.40
C CYS A 36 -2.08 4.68 2.05
N PRO A 37 -1.69 4.71 0.76
CA PRO A 37 -0.28 4.84 0.37
C PRO A 37 0.33 6.19 0.76
N TYR A 38 -0.49 7.18 1.09
CA TYR A 38 -0.07 8.53 1.49
C TYR A 38 -0.15 8.76 3.00
N LYS A 39 -0.48 7.74 3.81
CA LYS A 39 -0.54 7.85 5.27
C LYS A 39 0.77 7.38 5.88
N ASP A 40 1.50 8.29 6.50
CA ASP A 40 2.77 7.98 7.14
C ASP A 40 2.56 7.27 8.51
N ARG A 41 3.67 6.93 9.18
CA ARG A 41 3.66 6.25 10.48
C ARG A 41 3.11 7.10 11.64
N ARG A 42 2.83 8.38 11.42
CA ARG A 42 2.30 9.35 12.39
C ARG A 42 0.86 9.76 12.06
N ASP A 43 0.20 8.98 11.20
CA ASP A 43 -1.13 9.26 10.64
C ASP A 43 -1.21 10.56 9.83
N GLN A 44 -0.07 11.09 9.35
CA GLN A 44 -0.01 12.29 8.53
C GLN A 44 -0.18 11.94 7.05
N CYS A 45 -0.92 12.78 6.34
CA CYS A 45 -1.16 12.67 4.91
C CYS A 45 -0.05 13.39 4.14
N THR A 46 0.61 12.65 3.25
CA THR A 46 1.68 13.15 2.37
C THR A 46 1.19 13.42 0.94
N ALA A 47 -0.10 13.23 0.66
CA ALA A 47 -0.66 13.46 -0.67
C ALA A 47 -0.59 14.95 -1.03
N LYS A 48 -0.19 15.23 -2.28
CA LYS A 48 -0.15 16.59 -2.84
C LYS A 48 -1.44 16.99 -3.54
N PHE A 49 -2.51 16.21 -3.35
CA PHE A 49 -3.84 16.41 -3.90
C PHE A 49 -4.86 16.27 -2.78
N ASP A 50 -6.04 16.88 -2.97
CA ASP A 50 -7.11 16.84 -1.98
C ASP A 50 -7.84 15.49 -1.99
N CYS A 51 -8.14 14.95 -0.81
CA CYS A 51 -8.98 13.75 -0.69
C CYS A 51 -9.93 13.81 0.51
N ARG A 52 -11.02 13.04 0.46
CA ARG A 52 -12.06 13.01 1.52
C ARG A 52 -11.56 12.58 2.90
N ASN A 53 -10.39 11.95 2.97
CA ASN A 53 -9.81 11.45 4.20
C ASN A 53 -8.82 12.43 4.85
N GLN A 54 -8.45 13.51 4.17
CA GLN A 54 -7.59 14.56 4.72
C GLN A 54 -8.35 15.41 5.72
N ARG A 55 -7.69 15.71 6.85
CA ARG A 55 -8.17 16.59 7.90
C ARG A 55 -7.12 17.64 8.24
N PRO A 56 -7.53 18.86 8.63
CA PRO A 56 -6.60 19.88 9.10
C PRO A 56 -5.66 19.33 10.20
N GLY A 57 -4.37 19.63 10.08
CA GLY A 57 -3.40 19.32 11.12
C GLY A 57 -3.62 20.17 12.37
N SER A 58 -2.96 19.79 13.47
CA SER A 58 -3.08 20.49 14.76
C SER A 58 -2.47 21.90 14.78
N GLN A 59 -1.55 22.20 13.86
CA GLN A 59 -0.86 23.50 13.79
C GLN A 59 -0.67 23.96 12.34
N PRO A 60 -0.61 25.29 12.11
CA PRO A 60 -0.25 25.84 10.80
C PRO A 60 1.13 25.34 10.36
N GLY A 61 1.23 24.82 9.14
CA GLY A 61 2.49 24.31 8.56
C GLY A 61 2.75 22.82 8.78
N ASN A 62 1.99 22.14 9.64
CA ASN A 62 2.05 20.68 9.75
C ASN A 62 1.33 20.01 8.57
N LEU A 63 1.75 18.79 8.22
CA LEU A 63 1.01 17.95 7.30
C LEU A 63 -0.41 17.70 7.84
N GLN A 64 -1.36 17.59 6.91
CA GLN A 64 -2.73 17.19 7.22
C GLN A 64 -2.76 15.81 7.85
N LEU A 65 -3.76 15.52 8.67
CA LEU A 65 -3.98 14.18 9.21
C LEU A 65 -4.80 13.34 8.22
N CYS A 66 -4.54 12.04 8.18
CA CYS A 66 -5.37 11.08 7.46
C CYS A 66 -6.38 10.45 8.43
N ALA A 67 -7.66 10.78 8.28
CA ALA A 67 -8.74 10.21 9.11
C ALA A 67 -9.13 8.78 8.73
N ALA A 68 -8.57 8.23 7.66
CA ALA A 68 -8.84 6.86 7.30
C ALA A 68 -8.18 5.90 8.30
N GLN A 69 -8.96 4.94 8.78
CA GLN A 69 -8.42 3.81 9.49
C GLN A 69 -7.66 2.92 8.49
N ASP A 70 -6.56 2.34 8.97
CA ASP A 70 -5.91 1.25 8.26
C ASP A 70 -6.97 0.13 8.12
N ASP A 71 -6.99 -0.58 7.00
CA ASP A 71 -7.96 -1.66 6.71
C ASP A 71 -9.40 -1.23 6.32
N GLN A 72 -9.70 0.08 6.23
CA GLN A 72 -11.02 0.58 5.78
C GLN A 72 -11.02 1.20 4.38
N LEU A 73 -9.87 1.30 3.72
CA LEU A 73 -9.78 1.88 2.39
C LEU A 73 -9.70 0.81 1.32
N ASP A 74 -10.84 0.48 0.72
CA ASP A 74 -10.86 -0.41 -0.42
C ASP A 74 -10.49 0.35 -1.71
N TYR A 75 -9.25 0.18 -2.16
CA TYR A 75 -8.76 0.78 -3.40
C TYR A 75 -9.08 -0.04 -4.65
N ARG A 76 -9.67 -1.24 -4.54
CA ARG A 76 -9.93 -2.11 -5.70
C ARG A 76 -10.76 -1.41 -6.76
N SER A 77 -11.76 -0.61 -6.36
CA SER A 77 -12.58 0.15 -7.31
C SER A 77 -11.81 1.22 -8.11
N ALA A 78 -10.63 1.64 -7.65
CA ALA A 78 -9.78 2.60 -8.36
C ALA A 78 -8.86 1.91 -9.39
N TRP A 79 -8.56 0.62 -9.20
CA TRP A 79 -7.68 -0.16 -10.06
C TRP A 79 -8.44 -1.07 -11.02
N GLU A 80 -9.63 -1.51 -10.64
CA GLU A 80 -10.52 -2.28 -11.51
C GLU A 80 -11.07 -1.36 -12.60
N THR A 81 -10.67 -1.62 -13.84
CA THR A 81 -11.23 -0.95 -14.99
C THR A 81 -12.70 -1.34 -15.13
N LEU A 82 -13.55 -0.33 -15.38
CA LEU A 82 -14.91 -0.57 -15.81
C LEU A 82 -14.86 -1.48 -17.05
N GLY A 83 -15.51 -2.63 -17.00
CA GLY A 83 -15.66 -3.50 -18.16
C GLY A 83 -16.16 -2.70 -19.39
N PRO A 84 -15.92 -3.20 -20.61
CA PRO A 84 -16.03 -2.41 -21.85
C PRO A 84 -17.37 -1.69 -22.02
N GLU A 85 -18.48 -2.29 -21.61
CA GLU A 85 -19.81 -1.65 -21.59
C GLU A 85 -19.91 -0.46 -20.64
N LYS A 86 -19.48 -0.63 -19.38
CA LYS A 86 -19.54 0.44 -18.37
C LYS A 86 -18.60 1.60 -18.74
N ALA A 87 -17.45 1.31 -19.34
CA ALA A 87 -16.55 2.32 -19.88
C ALA A 87 -17.14 3.07 -21.09
N ALA A 88 -17.88 2.40 -21.97
CA ALA A 88 -18.61 3.05 -23.06
C ALA A 88 -19.70 4.00 -22.54
N ALA A 89 -20.53 3.54 -21.60
CA ALA A 89 -21.60 4.34 -21.01
C ALA A 89 -21.09 5.59 -20.27
N LEU A 90 -19.95 5.49 -19.57
CA LEU A 90 -19.33 6.64 -18.91
C LEU A 90 -18.82 7.68 -19.93
N ARG A 91 -18.20 7.22 -21.02
CA ARG A 91 -17.73 8.11 -22.10
C ARG A 91 -18.87 8.88 -22.76
N ASP A 92 -20.01 8.23 -23.00
CA ASP A 92 -21.20 8.88 -23.56
C ASP A 92 -21.84 9.89 -22.60
N LYS A 93 -21.72 9.68 -21.28
CA LYS A 93 -22.15 10.66 -20.28
C LYS A 93 -21.26 11.89 -20.23
N LEU A 94 -19.94 11.71 -20.33
CA LEU A 94 -18.96 12.80 -20.28
C LEU A 94 -18.92 13.65 -21.56
N ARG A 95 -19.51 13.16 -22.66
CA ARG A 95 -19.64 13.87 -23.94
C ARG A 95 -20.88 14.78 -24.04
N ARG A 96 -21.78 14.74 -23.05
CA ARG A 96 -22.94 15.64 -22.95
C ARG A 96 -22.62 16.81 -22.03
#